data_AF-A0A830C338-F1
#
_entry.id   AF-A0A830C338-F1
#
_cell.length_a   1.000
_cell.length_b   1.000
_cell.length_c   1.000
_cell.angle_alpha   90.00
_cell.angle_beta   90.00
_cell.angle_gamma   90.00
#
_symmetry.space_group_name_H-M   'P 1'
#
loop_
_entity.id
_entity.type
_entity.pdbx_description
1 polymer ?
#
loop_
_entity_poly.entity_id
_entity_poly.type
_entity_poly.pdbx_seq_one_letter_code
_entity_poly.pdbx_strand_id
1 'polypeptide(L)'
;MKESDFPSKRLITVGSITGNTNTLARNIPPKANLGDLRGLQGGLNGLNSSPMIDGGDFDGAKAYKDSKVCNMLTMQEFHRRYHEEMGITFAFLYPSCIAMTGLSREHIPLFRLLFPPFQKFITKGLVSEEEAGKRLTQVVSNTSLTKSGVYWSWIKDSTSFVN
;
A
#
# COMPACT_ATOMS: atom_id res chain seq x y z
N MET A 1 -0.29 24.17 -17.26
CA MET A 1 0.66 23.32 -16.50
C MET A 1 1.82 23.02 -17.44
N LYS A 2 3.09 23.17 -17.04
CA LYS A 2 4.23 22.85 -17.93
C LYS A 2 4.39 21.34 -18.02
N GLU A 3 4.60 20.83 -19.23
CA GLU A 3 4.93 19.42 -19.42
C GLU A 3 6.33 19.11 -18.85
N SER A 4 6.47 17.96 -18.19
CA SER A 4 7.78 17.49 -17.71
C SER A 4 8.63 17.03 -18.89
N ASP A 5 9.88 17.47 -18.90
CA ASP A 5 10.96 17.06 -19.81
C ASP A 5 11.65 15.75 -19.39
N PHE A 6 11.22 15.15 -18.27
CA PHE A 6 11.81 13.92 -17.77
C PHE A 6 11.40 12.74 -18.67
N PRO A 7 12.36 11.93 -19.17
CA PRO A 7 12.09 10.92 -20.20
C PRO A 7 11.22 9.75 -19.73
N SER A 8 11.07 9.55 -18.42
CA SER A 8 10.26 8.46 -17.83
C SER A 8 9.33 9.02 -16.75
N LYS A 9 8.12 9.41 -17.15
CA LYS A 9 7.11 9.95 -16.24
C LYS A 9 6.53 8.81 -15.38
N ARG A 10 6.41 9.01 -14.05
CA ARG A 10 5.96 7.97 -13.11
C ARG A 10 4.93 8.50 -12.11
N LEU A 11 3.97 7.67 -11.77
CA LEU A 11 3.08 7.83 -10.62
C LEU A 11 3.26 6.62 -9.70
N ILE A 12 3.86 6.86 -8.54
CA ILE A 12 4.17 5.82 -7.56
C ILE A 12 3.23 5.96 -6.36
N THR A 13 2.38 4.95 -6.13
CA THR A 13 1.49 4.91 -4.97
C THR A 13 2.17 4.16 -3.83
N VAL A 14 2.44 4.86 -2.72
CA VAL A 14 2.98 4.22 -1.51
C VAL A 14 1.86 3.52 -0.76
N GLY A 15 2.07 2.23 -0.45
CA GLY A 15 1.12 1.47 0.32
C GLY A 15 1.75 0.45 1.24
N SER A 16 1.06 -0.66 1.43
CA SER A 16 1.31 -1.63 2.49
C SER A 16 1.36 -3.04 1.93
N ILE A 17 2.11 -3.91 2.60
CA ILE A 17 2.12 -5.36 2.35
C ILE A 17 0.73 -5.99 2.41
N THR A 18 -0.20 -5.36 3.13
CA THR A 18 -1.60 -5.80 3.26
C THR A 18 -2.40 -5.73 1.96
N GLY A 19 -1.93 -4.97 0.95
CA GLY A 19 -2.53 -4.97 -0.39
C GLY A 19 -2.19 -6.23 -1.18
N ASN A 20 -1.03 -6.85 -0.91
CA ASN A 20 -0.58 -8.03 -1.64
C ASN A 20 -1.21 -9.31 -1.07
N THR A 21 -1.87 -10.09 -1.94
CA THR A 21 -2.63 -11.28 -1.57
C THR A 21 -1.78 -12.43 -1.03
N ASN A 22 -0.46 -12.41 -1.27
CA ASN A 22 0.44 -13.55 -1.04
C ASN A 22 1.29 -13.43 0.23
N THR A 23 0.89 -12.61 1.21
CA THR A 23 1.75 -12.31 2.38
C THR A 23 1.13 -12.75 3.71
N LEU A 24 1.96 -13.30 4.61
CA LEU A 24 1.58 -13.69 5.97
C LEU A 24 0.94 -12.53 6.77
N ALA A 25 1.35 -11.29 6.48
CA ALA A 25 0.82 -10.10 7.14
C ALA A 25 -0.67 -9.83 6.82
N ARG A 26 -1.19 -10.27 5.66
CA ARG A 26 -2.63 -10.19 5.34
C ARG A 26 -3.47 -11.08 6.26
N ASN A 27 -2.90 -12.16 6.79
CA ASN A 27 -3.64 -13.12 7.60
C ASN A 27 -3.90 -12.67 9.05
N ILE A 28 -3.31 -11.55 9.47
CA ILE A 28 -3.57 -10.96 10.79
C ILE A 28 -4.94 -10.25 10.74
N PRO A 29 -5.94 -10.68 11.52
CA PRO A 29 -7.25 -10.02 11.58
C PRO A 29 -7.17 -8.58 12.10
N PRO A 30 -8.16 -7.72 11.77
CA PRO A 30 -9.22 -7.92 10.78
C PRO A 30 -8.63 -7.95 9.35
N LYS A 31 -9.21 -8.72 8.42
CA LYS A 31 -8.72 -8.80 7.03
C LYS A 31 -9.35 -7.71 6.17
N ALA A 32 -8.59 -7.20 5.18
CA ALA A 32 -9.19 -6.36 4.15
C ALA A 32 -10.25 -7.16 3.39
N ASN A 33 -11.43 -6.57 3.22
CA ASN A 33 -12.53 -7.13 2.45
C ASN A 33 -13.44 -5.98 2.01
N LEU A 34 -13.49 -5.75 0.70
CA LEU A 34 -14.33 -4.71 0.09
C LEU A 34 -15.75 -5.20 -0.19
N GLY A 35 -16.04 -6.49 0.03
CA GLY A 35 -17.33 -7.09 -0.27
C GLY A 35 -17.74 -6.88 -1.73
N ASP A 36 -19.01 -6.55 -1.92
CA ASP A 36 -19.62 -6.16 -3.19
C ASP A 36 -19.71 -4.62 -3.34
N LEU A 37 -18.94 -3.87 -2.56
CA LEU A 37 -18.89 -2.40 -2.58
C LEU A 37 -20.22 -1.72 -2.22
N ARG A 38 -21.19 -2.40 -1.60
CA ARG A 38 -22.50 -1.81 -1.24
C ARG A 38 -22.38 -0.58 -0.34
N GLY A 39 -21.42 -0.56 0.58
CA GLY A 39 -21.20 0.60 1.44
C GLY A 39 -20.69 1.80 0.64
N LEU A 40 -19.80 1.56 -0.32
CA LEU A 40 -19.36 2.58 -1.29
C LEU A 40 -20.52 3.07 -2.16
N GLN A 41 -21.35 2.16 -2.68
CA GLN A 41 -22.56 2.50 -3.45
C GLN A 41 -23.55 3.33 -2.62
N GLY A 42 -23.66 3.05 -1.32
CA GLY A 42 -24.50 3.78 -0.38
C GLY A 42 -23.95 5.14 0.05
N GLY A 43 -22.71 5.49 -0.34
CA GLY A 43 -22.12 6.80 -0.11
C GLY A 43 -21.32 6.98 1.19
N LEU A 44 -21.01 5.89 1.91
CA LEU A 44 -20.12 5.89 3.08
C LEU A 44 -20.46 6.89 4.21
N ASN A 45 -21.74 7.20 4.42
CA ASN A 45 -22.14 8.30 5.31
C ASN A 45 -22.37 7.92 6.78
N GLY A 46 -22.41 6.62 7.12
CA GLY A 46 -22.59 6.15 8.50
C GLY A 46 -23.96 6.46 9.14
N LEU A 47 -24.87 7.09 8.40
CA LEU A 47 -26.22 7.46 8.87
C LEU A 47 -27.28 6.56 8.24
N ASN A 48 -27.37 6.63 6.90
CA ASN A 48 -28.30 5.86 6.08
C ASN A 48 -27.58 4.77 5.27
N SER A 49 -26.24 4.78 5.29
CA SER A 49 -25.38 3.75 4.71
C SER A 49 -24.28 3.39 5.71
N SER A 50 -23.65 2.25 5.49
CA SER A 50 -22.46 1.84 6.23
C SER A 50 -21.32 2.86 6.06
N PRO A 51 -20.46 3.05 7.08
CA PRO A 51 -19.20 3.80 6.98
C PRO A 51 -18.04 3.00 6.38
N MET A 52 -18.24 1.71 6.10
CA MET A 52 -17.26 0.78 5.53
C MET A 52 -17.59 0.45 4.08
N ILE A 53 -16.56 0.19 3.27
CA ILE A 53 -16.73 -0.07 1.82
C ILE A 53 -17.61 -1.29 1.53
N ASP A 54 -17.50 -2.35 2.34
CA ASP A 54 -18.26 -3.60 2.20
C ASP A 54 -19.69 -3.55 2.74
N GLY A 55 -20.09 -2.46 3.38
CA GLY A 55 -21.40 -2.34 3.99
C GLY A 55 -21.48 -2.76 5.46
N GLY A 56 -20.37 -3.10 6.12
CA GLY A 56 -20.35 -3.53 7.52
C GLY A 56 -20.29 -2.39 8.55
N ASP A 57 -20.19 -2.75 9.84
CA ASP A 57 -19.97 -1.78 10.92
C ASP A 57 -18.54 -1.22 10.91
N PHE A 58 -18.35 -0.03 11.47
CA PHE A 58 -17.04 0.62 11.49
C PHE A 58 -16.01 -0.18 12.30
N ASP A 59 -14.89 -0.49 11.64
CA ASP A 59 -13.66 -0.99 12.26
C ASP A 59 -12.48 -0.22 11.65
N GLY A 60 -11.78 0.57 12.47
CA GLY A 60 -10.68 1.42 12.00
C GLY A 60 -9.48 0.65 11.44
N ALA A 61 -9.16 -0.52 12.00
CA ALA A 61 -8.06 -1.36 11.51
C ALA A 61 -8.42 -2.02 10.17
N LYS A 62 -9.68 -2.45 10.01
CA LYS A 62 -10.21 -2.92 8.73
C LYS A 62 -10.25 -1.78 7.71
N ALA A 63 -10.75 -0.60 8.08
CA ALA A 63 -10.86 0.56 7.20
C ALA A 63 -9.49 0.98 6.64
N TYR A 64 -8.45 0.99 7.49
CA TYR A 64 -7.08 1.19 7.05
C TYR A 64 -6.65 0.14 6.02
N LYS A 65 -6.88 -1.15 6.29
CA LYS A 65 -6.50 -2.24 5.37
C LYS A 65 -7.28 -2.18 4.05
N ASP A 66 -8.57 -1.87 4.09
CA ASP A 66 -9.42 -1.67 2.91
C ASP A 66 -8.91 -0.51 2.05
N SER A 67 -8.56 0.63 2.67
CA SER A 67 -7.99 1.78 1.94
C SER A 67 -6.68 1.45 1.22
N LYS A 68 -5.83 0.57 1.80
CA LYS A 68 -4.58 0.13 1.18
C LYS A 68 -4.83 -0.82 0.00
N VAL A 69 -5.89 -1.64 0.05
CA VAL A 69 -6.33 -2.42 -1.10
C VAL A 69 -6.88 -1.50 -2.20
N CYS A 70 -7.67 -0.49 -1.85
CA CYS A 70 -8.16 0.50 -2.83
C CYS A 70 -7.01 1.22 -3.54
N ASN A 71 -5.96 1.64 -2.84
CA ASN A 71 -4.78 2.24 -3.48
C ASN A 71 -4.13 1.30 -4.52
N MET A 72 -4.11 -0.01 -4.26
CA MET A 72 -3.56 -0.99 -5.20
C MET A 72 -4.47 -1.14 -6.43
N LEU A 73 -5.78 -1.24 -6.22
CA LEU A 73 -6.75 -1.29 -7.32
C LEU A 73 -6.71 -0.02 -8.18
N THR A 74 -6.54 1.15 -7.56
CA THR A 74 -6.38 2.43 -8.28
C THR A 74 -5.14 2.42 -9.16
N MET A 75 -4.00 1.93 -8.65
CA MET A 75 -2.78 1.80 -9.45
C MET A 75 -2.98 0.85 -10.65
N GLN A 76 -3.63 -0.30 -10.42
CA GLN A 76 -3.94 -1.25 -11.49
C GLN A 76 -4.86 -0.65 -12.55
N GLU A 77 -5.90 0.09 -12.15
CA GLU A 77 -6.79 0.77 -13.09
C GLU A 77 -6.10 1.92 -13.83
N PHE A 78 -5.20 2.67 -13.19
CA PHE A 78 -4.41 3.68 -13.88
C PHE A 78 -3.49 3.08 -14.92
N HIS A 79 -2.80 1.99 -14.58
CA HIS A 79 -2.01 1.25 -15.54
C HIS A 79 -2.87 0.78 -16.72
N ARG A 80 -3.98 0.09 -16.45
CA ARG A 80 -4.88 -0.46 -17.47
C ARG A 80 -5.47 0.61 -18.39
N ARG A 81 -5.80 1.80 -17.85
CA ARG A 81 -6.48 2.87 -18.60
C ARG A 81 -5.53 3.80 -19.34
N TYR A 82 -4.34 4.07 -18.79
CA TYR A 82 -3.54 5.22 -19.22
C TYR A 82 -2.09 4.88 -19.58
N HIS A 83 -1.57 3.70 -19.22
CA HIS A 83 -0.16 3.38 -19.46
C HIS A 83 0.19 3.36 -20.96
N GLU A 84 -0.61 2.64 -21.76
CA GLU A 84 -0.35 2.48 -23.20
C GLU A 84 -0.46 3.81 -23.95
N GLU A 85 -1.46 4.64 -23.60
CA GLU A 85 -1.71 5.91 -24.28
C GLU A 85 -0.71 7.01 -23.86
N MET A 86 -0.42 7.14 -22.56
CA MET A 86 0.35 8.27 -22.03
C MET A 86 1.84 7.95 -21.81
N GLY A 87 2.24 6.68 -21.86
CA GLY A 87 3.59 6.24 -21.54
C GLY A 87 4.00 6.46 -20.07
N ILE A 88 3.05 6.83 -19.20
CA ILE A 88 3.30 7.05 -17.77
C ILE A 88 3.40 5.69 -17.08
N THR A 89 4.44 5.50 -16.28
CA THR A 89 4.59 4.31 -15.44
C THR A 89 3.77 4.46 -14.16
N PHE A 90 2.85 3.53 -13.92
CA PHE A 90 2.09 3.45 -12.67
C PHE A 90 2.61 2.25 -11.88
N ALA A 91 3.02 2.47 -10.63
CA ALA A 91 3.49 1.36 -9.79
C ALA A 91 3.11 1.57 -8.33
N PHE A 92 3.02 0.46 -7.60
CA PHE A 92 2.74 0.46 -6.18
C PHE A 92 4.01 0.11 -5.42
N LEU A 93 4.27 0.80 -4.31
CA LEU A 93 5.47 0.60 -3.51
C LEU A 93 5.12 0.26 -2.07
N TYR A 94 5.66 -0.86 -1.58
CA TYR A 94 5.85 -1.12 -0.16
C TYR A 94 7.34 -1.00 0.18
N PRO A 95 7.80 0.15 0.74
CA PRO A 95 9.22 0.40 0.92
C PRO A 95 9.80 -0.51 2.02
N SER A 96 9.06 -0.69 3.10
CA SER A 96 9.23 -1.70 4.15
C SER A 96 8.33 -1.39 5.34
N CYS A 97 8.47 -2.15 6.42
CA CYS A 97 7.88 -1.79 7.69
C CYS A 97 8.67 -0.65 8.34
N ILE A 98 7.98 0.44 8.71
CA ILE A 98 8.57 1.58 9.39
C ILE A 98 7.82 1.79 10.72
N ALA A 99 8.29 1.10 11.77
CA ALA A 99 7.61 1.10 13.07
C ALA A 99 7.80 2.39 13.90
N MET A 100 8.68 3.30 13.48
CA MET A 100 8.99 4.55 14.21
C MET A 100 8.15 5.75 13.74
N THR A 101 7.36 5.60 12.67
CA THR A 101 6.54 6.69 12.14
C THR A 101 5.34 6.98 13.03
N GLY A 102 4.77 8.18 12.85
CA GLY A 102 3.55 8.56 13.55
C GLY A 102 2.29 7.76 13.23
N LEU A 103 2.34 6.93 12.20
CA LEU A 103 1.18 6.29 11.60
C LEU A 103 0.51 5.25 12.51
N SER A 104 1.26 4.64 13.42
CA SER A 104 0.74 3.69 14.41
C SER A 104 0.75 4.25 15.83
N ARG A 105 0.87 5.59 15.98
CA ARG A 105 1.00 6.22 17.30
C ARG A 105 -0.14 5.92 18.23
N GLU A 106 -1.37 5.69 17.76
CA GLU A 106 -2.53 5.42 18.61
C GLU A 106 -2.92 3.93 18.68
N HIS A 107 -2.10 3.02 18.17
CA HIS A 107 -2.43 1.60 18.28
C HIS A 107 -2.43 1.17 19.76
N ILE A 108 -3.42 0.35 20.11
CA ILE A 108 -3.68 -0.24 21.43
C ILE A 108 -2.34 -0.57 22.12
N PRO A 109 -2.13 -0.22 23.40
CA PRO A 109 -0.84 -0.40 24.10
C PRO A 109 -0.22 -1.80 23.93
N LEU A 110 -1.06 -2.83 23.84
CA LEU A 110 -0.65 -4.22 23.60
C LEU A 110 -0.01 -4.43 22.22
N PHE A 111 -0.48 -3.73 21.19
CA PHE A 111 0.10 -3.75 19.85
C PHE A 111 1.45 -3.04 19.82
N ARG A 112 1.63 -1.92 20.54
CA ARG A 112 2.94 -1.28 20.67
C ARG A 112 3.97 -2.18 21.36
N LEU A 113 3.55 -3.07 22.26
CA LEU A 113 4.43 -3.98 22.98
C LEU A 113 4.79 -5.24 22.15
N LEU A 114 3.80 -5.83 21.47
CA LEU A 114 3.97 -7.11 20.76
C LEU A 114 4.38 -6.94 19.29
N PHE A 115 3.99 -5.84 18.65
CA PHE A 115 4.19 -5.64 17.21
C PHE A 115 5.65 -5.32 16.82
N PRO A 116 6.44 -4.54 17.59
CA PRO A 116 7.84 -4.32 17.26
C PRO A 116 8.72 -5.59 17.36
N PRO A 117 8.60 -6.45 18.41
CA PRO A 117 9.26 -7.75 18.43
C PRO A 117 8.77 -8.66 17.31
N PHE A 118 7.45 -8.73 17.07
CA PHE A 118 6.90 -9.51 15.97
C PHE A 118 7.45 -9.05 14.61
N GLN A 119 7.56 -7.76 14.35
CA GLN A 119 8.09 -7.27 13.09
C GLN A 119 9.60 -7.46 12.97
N LYS A 120 10.35 -7.24 14.05
CA LYS A 120 11.80 -7.43 14.11
C LYS A 120 12.19 -8.90 13.92
N PHE A 121 11.49 -9.82 14.56
CA PHE A 121 11.87 -11.24 14.60
C PHE A 121 11.10 -12.12 13.61
N ILE A 122 9.84 -11.81 13.30
CA ILE A 122 8.99 -12.60 12.38
C ILE A 122 8.99 -12.01 10.97
N THR A 123 8.65 -10.73 10.81
CA THR A 123 8.56 -10.15 9.46
C THR A 123 9.92 -9.79 8.85
N LYS A 124 10.96 -9.62 9.68
CA LYS A 124 12.34 -9.20 9.30
C LYS A 124 12.42 -7.97 8.38
N GLY A 125 11.33 -7.21 8.24
CA GLY A 125 11.17 -6.14 7.26
C GLY A 125 11.22 -4.74 7.85
N LEU A 126 11.66 -4.59 9.11
CA LEU A 126 11.77 -3.30 9.77
C LEU A 126 12.99 -2.54 9.23
N VAL A 127 12.77 -1.32 8.75
CA VAL A 127 13.83 -0.41 8.30
C VAL A 127 13.65 0.98 8.89
N SER A 128 14.70 1.81 8.83
CA SER A 128 14.61 3.22 9.20
C SER A 128 13.79 4.02 8.18
N GLU A 129 13.27 5.18 8.60
CA GLU A 129 12.62 6.14 7.69
C GLU A 129 13.56 6.55 6.55
N GLU A 130 14.84 6.75 6.85
CA GLU A 130 15.86 7.08 5.86
C GLU A 130 16.01 5.97 4.80
N GLU A 131 16.09 4.71 5.23
CA GLU A 131 16.20 3.56 4.32
C GLU A 131 14.94 3.37 3.47
N ALA A 132 13.75 3.57 4.05
CA ALA A 132 12.51 3.57 3.29
C ALA A 132 12.46 4.70 2.25
N GLY A 133 12.96 5.89 2.62
CA GLY A 133 13.11 7.03 1.72
C GLY A 133 14.05 6.73 0.56
N LYS A 134 15.21 6.10 0.82
CA LYS A 134 16.15 5.65 -0.22
C LYS A 134 15.49 4.71 -1.23
N ARG A 135 14.66 3.78 -0.77
CA ARG A 135 13.93 2.83 -1.66
C ARG A 135 12.87 3.53 -2.50
N LEU A 136 12.13 4.47 -1.93
CA LEU A 136 11.20 5.30 -2.70
C LEU A 136 11.95 6.09 -3.78
N THR A 137 13.06 6.73 -3.43
CA THR A 137 13.92 7.44 -4.39
C THR A 137 14.39 6.49 -5.50
N GLN A 138 14.85 5.28 -5.16
CA GLN A 138 15.25 4.27 -6.15
C GLN A 138 14.13 3.95 -7.15
N VAL A 139 12.90 3.73 -6.68
CA VAL A 139 11.74 3.45 -7.56
C VAL A 139 11.40 4.65 -8.45
N VAL A 140 11.62 5.87 -7.98
CA VAL A 140 11.33 7.07 -8.75
C VAL A 140 12.43 7.39 -9.76
N SER A 141 13.71 7.19 -9.42
CA SER A 141 14.84 7.67 -10.22
C SER A 141 15.57 6.59 -11.03
N ASN A 142 15.51 5.31 -10.63
CA ASN A 142 16.29 4.27 -11.29
C ASN A 142 15.67 3.89 -12.65
N THR A 143 16.49 3.91 -13.70
CA THR A 143 16.09 3.57 -15.07
C THR A 143 15.78 2.08 -15.25
N SER A 144 16.23 1.20 -14.36
CA SER A 144 15.89 -0.23 -14.38
C SER A 144 14.52 -0.56 -13.76
N LEU A 145 13.90 0.39 -13.04
CA LEU A 145 12.62 0.21 -12.33
C LEU A 145 11.48 0.95 -13.05
N THR A 146 11.38 0.78 -14.37
CA THR A 146 10.43 1.46 -15.26
C THR A 146 9.18 0.64 -15.58
N LYS A 147 9.11 -0.61 -15.12
CA LYS A 147 7.95 -1.47 -15.40
C LYS A 147 6.69 -0.89 -14.74
N SER A 148 5.62 -0.75 -15.51
CA SER A 148 4.30 -0.31 -15.04
C SER A 148 3.43 -1.48 -14.63
N GLY A 149 2.40 -1.21 -13.82
CA GLY A 149 1.42 -2.20 -13.37
C GLY A 149 1.93 -3.12 -12.26
N VAL A 150 3.09 -2.82 -11.68
CA VAL A 150 3.78 -3.71 -10.74
C VAL A 150 3.74 -3.24 -9.30
N TYR A 151 3.89 -4.21 -8.41
CA TYR A 151 4.08 -4.01 -6.98
C TYR A 151 5.56 -4.18 -6.63
N TRP A 152 6.25 -3.09 -6.28
CA TRP A 152 7.63 -3.13 -5.79
C TRP A 152 7.69 -3.37 -4.28
N SER A 153 8.47 -4.37 -3.86
CA SER A 153 8.76 -4.60 -2.44
C SER A 153 10.15 -5.14 -2.21
N TRP A 154 10.69 -4.85 -1.02
CA TRP A 154 12.02 -5.28 -0.57
C TRP A 154 11.85 -6.33 0.52
N ILE A 155 12.38 -7.53 0.28
CA ILE A 155 12.75 -8.48 1.34
C ILE A 155 14.27 -8.63 1.25
N LYS A 156 14.93 -8.74 2.40
CA LYS A 156 16.38 -8.62 2.60
C LYS A 156 17.25 -9.45 1.63
N ASP A 157 16.69 -10.48 0.99
CA ASP A 157 17.40 -11.45 0.15
C ASP A 157 17.00 -11.42 -1.34
N SER A 158 16.16 -10.49 -1.79
CA SER A 158 15.83 -10.36 -3.22
C SER A 158 15.58 -8.90 -3.61
N THR A 159 16.27 -8.46 -4.65
CA THR A 159 15.93 -7.24 -5.38
C THR A 159 14.57 -7.47 -6.02
N SER A 160 13.55 -6.80 -5.47
CA SER A 160 12.21 -6.64 -6.03
C SER A 160 11.42 -7.93 -6.31
N PHE A 161 10.39 -8.18 -5.52
CA PHE A 161 9.28 -9.00 -6.02
C PHE A 161 8.55 -8.21 -7.09
N VAL A 162 8.31 -8.85 -8.23
CA VAL A 162 7.34 -8.42 -9.24
C VAL A 162 6.19 -9.43 -9.13
N ASN A 163 5.02 -8.97 -8.67
CA ASN A 163 3.75 -9.59 -9.05
C ASN A 163 3.18 -8.78 -10.19
#